data_AF-A0A3Q2EFP2-F1
#
_entry.id   AF-A0A3Q2EFP2-F1
#
_cell.length_a   1.000
_cell.length_b   1.000
_cell.length_c   1.000
_cell.angle_alpha   90.00
_cell.angle_beta   90.00
_cell.angle_gamma   90.00
#
_symmetry.space_group_name_H-M   'P 1'
#
loop_
_entity.id
_entity.type
_entity.pdbx_description
1 polymer ?
#
loop_
_entity_poly.entity_id
_entity_poly.type
_entity_poly.pdbx_seq_one_letter_code
_entity_poly.pdbx_strand_id
1 'polypeptide(L)' 'MGDKPRGFGLVLEGKWRDRKVAVKMVKEECMSDEDFKEEAQVMM' A
#
# COMPACT_ATOMS: atom_id res chain seq x y z
N MET A 1 -21.49 5.76 -7.70
CA MET A 1 -20.62 6.55 -6.81
C MET A 1 -19.88 5.54 -5.95
N GLY A 2 -18.67 5.14 -6.36
CA GLY A 2 -17.97 4.00 -5.78
C GLY A 2 -17.54 4.23 -4.33
N ASP A 3 -17.63 3.19 -3.53
CA ASP A 3 -17.19 3.15 -2.13
C ASP A 3 -15.75 3.68 -2.01
N LYS A 4 -15.60 4.81 -1.30
CA LYS A 4 -14.30 5.37 -0.94
C LYS A 4 -13.72 4.49 0.17
N PRO A 5 -12.60 3.77 -0.03
CA PRO A 5 -12.05 2.92 1.01
C PRO A 5 -11.59 3.80 2.18
N ARG A 6 -12.35 3.73 3.28
CA ARG A 6 -11.99 4.29 4.59
C ARG A 6 -10.81 3.48 5.11
N GLY A 7 -9.66 4.12 5.31
CA GLY A 7 -8.61 3.58 6.17
C GLY A 7 -7.16 3.79 5.73
N PHE A 8 -6.76 3.38 4.53
CA PHE A 8 -5.32 3.09 4.30
C PHE A 8 -4.74 3.59 2.98
N GLY A 9 -5.14 4.79 2.56
CA GLY A 9 -4.47 5.52 1.47
C GLY A 9 -4.89 5.12 0.05
N LEU A 10 -4.26 5.79 -0.92
CA LEU A 10 -4.58 5.73 -2.35
C LEU A 10 -3.95 4.47 -2.97
N VAL A 11 -4.73 3.69 -3.72
CA VAL A 11 -4.20 2.59 -4.54
C VAL A 11 -4.20 3.02 -6.00
N LEU A 12 -3.06 2.86 -6.65
CA LEU A 12 -2.85 3.20 -8.05
C LEU A 12 -2.55 1.95 -8.87
N GLU A 13 -2.98 1.94 -10.13
CA GLU A 13 -2.52 0.97 -11.11
C GLU A 13 -1.13 1.38 -11.64
N GLY A 14 -0.22 0.42 -11.78
CA GLY A 14 1.13 0.65 -12.26
C GLY A 14 1.73 -0.51 -13.05
N LYS A 15 2.94 -0.30 -13.57
CA LYS A 15 3.72 -1.32 -14.30
C LYS A 15 5.14 -1.38 -13.72
N TRP A 16 5.58 -2.57 -13.29
CA TRP A 16 6.94 -2.82 -12.81
C TRP A 16 7.57 -3.98 -13.57
N ARG A 17 8.69 -3.72 -14.28
CA ARG A 17 9.39 -4.73 -15.11
C ARG A 17 8.43 -5.54 -15.99
N ASP A 18 7.62 -4.82 -16.75
CA ASP A 18 6.60 -5.38 -17.64
C ASP A 18 5.41 -6.11 -17.00
N ARG A 19 5.33 -6.15 -15.67
CA ARG A 19 4.18 -6.70 -14.94
C ARG A 19 3.23 -5.60 -14.48
N LYS A 20 1.93 -5.84 -14.64
CA LYS A 20 0.88 -5.00 -14.08
C LYS A 20 0.82 -5.19 -12.57
N VAL A 21 0.82 -4.09 -11.82
CA VAL A 21 0.84 -4.09 -10.35
C VAL A 21 -0.14 -3.06 -9.79
N ALA A 22 -0.52 -3.24 -8.52
CA ALA A 22 -1.19 -2.21 -7.74
C ALA A 22 -0.19 -1.62 -6.74
N VAL A 23 -0.15 -0.30 -6.63
CA VAL A 23 0.72 0.43 -5.69
C VAL A 23 -0.16 1.10 -4.65
N LYS A 24 -0.04 0.67 -3.40
CA LYS A 24 -0.76 1.26 -2.26
C LYS A 24 0.12 2.31 -1.60
N MET A 25 -0.36 3.55 -1.58
CA MET A 25 0.28 4.66 -0.87
C MET A 25 -0.09 4.58 0.61
N VAL A 26 0.91 4.43 1.48
CA VAL A 26 0.72 4.44 2.94
C VAL A 26 0.87 5.89 3.43
N LYS A 27 0.01 6.34 4.34
CA LYS A 27 0.16 7.66 4.97
C LYS A 27 1.21 7.57 6.09
N GLU A 28 2.07 8.57 6.20
CA GLU A 28 3.16 8.63 7.17
C GLU A 28 2.69 8.55 8.63
N GLU A 29 1.48 9.03 8.93
CA GLU A 29 0.91 9.00 10.28
C GLU A 29 0.32 7.64 10.70
N CYS A 30 0.25 6.66 9.79
CA CYS A 30 -0.44 5.39 10.06
C CYS A 30 0.43 4.33 10.74
N MET A 31 1.75 4.37 10.58
CA MET A 31 2.68 3.39 11.13
C MET A 31 4.12 3.91 11.02
N SER A 32 4.99 3.55 11.97
CA SER A 32 6.42 3.77 11.83
C SER A 32 6.98 2.91 10.69
N ASP A 33 7.94 3.44 9.93
CA ASP A 33 8.58 2.71 8.83
C ASP A 33 9.21 1.38 9.26
N GLU A 34 9.71 1.30 10.49
CA GLU A 34 10.35 0.10 11.05
C GLU A 34 9.32 -1.00 11.31
N ASP A 35 8.28 -0.71 12.09
CA ASP A 35 7.17 -1.65 12.35
C ASP A 35 6.52 -2.13 11.04
N PHE A 36 6.35 -1.21 10.07
CA PHE A 36 5.78 -1.55 8.77
C PHE A 36 6.66 -2.54 7.99
N LYS A 37 7.98 -2.33 7.98
CA LYS A 37 8.92 -3.22 7.28
C LYS A 37 9.01 -4.58 7.94
N GLU A 38 8.97 -4.66 9.27
CA GLU A 38 8.98 -5.93 10.00
C GLU A 38 7.72 -6.75 9.70
N GLU A 39 6.54 -6.13 9.79
CA GLU A 39 5.28 -6.80 9.48
C GLU A 39 5.19 -7.20 7.99
N ALA A 40 5.71 -6.35 7.09
CA ALA A 40 5.74 -6.65 5.66
C ALA A 40 6.61 -7.87 5.31
N GLN A 41 7.61 -8.23 6.13
CA GLN A 41 8.38 -9.47 5.93
C GLN A 41 7.55 -10.71 6.25
N VAL A 42 6.52 -10.59 7.08
CA VAL A 42 5.63 -11.70 7.49
C VAL A 42 4.44 -11.84 6.55
N MET A 43 3.98 -10.74 5.96
CA MET A 43 2.85 -10.74 5.03
C MET A 43 3.22 -11.34 3.66
N MET A 44 2.62 -12.49 3.32
CA MET A 44 2.65 -13.12 1.99
C MET A 44 1.40 -12.77 1.17
#